data_AF-A0A5C7SNX2-F1
#
_entry.id   AF-A0A5C7SNX2-F1
#
_cell.length_a   1.000
_cell.length_b   1.000
_cell.length_c   1.000
_cell.angle_alpha   90.00
_cell.angle_beta   90.00
_cell.angle_gamma   90.00
#
_symmetry.space_group_name_H-M   'P 1'
#
loop_
_entity.id
_entity.type
_entity.pdbx_description
1 polymer ?
#
loop_
_entity_poly.entity_id
_entity_poly.type
_entity_poly.pdbx_seq_one_letter_code
_entity_poly.pdbx_strand_id
1 'polypeptide(L)'
;MATYGVPSAGRLLKRLTTLAPDSALEGLGLPEAAAAAPMADAQSRLEVGRRRLLHLAAGTSDVDEATVDRIIQDAEEALRKLDDDGENAVLTKGEAFGLEAVIESDGSRPVLFLQDGSINLDAPELQGSLSARWKYDAARFLGGIKKVAASVGAVQLPAFGNKRFGTAFVIAPGLVVTNRHVLEEAAQLVNGVWQWRYAVEVDFSGEYQRPSESCFPLGEVVFVGPDPINRRINFSNLDLAVIRVSGDLANLPAPLSFEGTVDRVAVRDDRQPPIYVVGFPAQPLLEPGKAGNAAPRAGHEYEEILEKLYKNRFGSKRWAPGLVEAGAGQLAGDTRKWIMSHDASTLGGNSGSCVVDFGETGERVVGVHFGGRPRVENYAHVVAALRESLDAIEGISWA
;
A
#
# COMPACT_ATOMS: atom_id res chain seq x y z
N MET A 1 -0.72 -12.50 -16.75
CA MET A 1 -0.81 -13.38 -15.57
C MET A 1 0.53 -13.31 -14.88
N ALA A 2 0.61 -12.66 -13.71
CA ALA A 2 1.81 -12.74 -12.89
C ALA A 2 1.89 -14.16 -12.31
N THR A 3 2.99 -14.86 -12.52
CA THR A 3 3.32 -16.06 -11.74
C THR A 3 3.72 -15.58 -10.35
N TYR A 4 2.92 -15.95 -9.34
CA TYR A 4 3.11 -15.52 -7.96
C TYR A 4 4.36 -16.21 -7.39
N GLY A 5 5.25 -15.43 -6.79
CA GLY A 5 6.45 -15.93 -6.13
C GLY A 5 6.14 -16.43 -4.71
N VAL A 6 6.86 -17.45 -4.26
CA VAL A 6 6.86 -17.87 -2.85
C VAL A 6 7.82 -16.94 -2.10
N PRO A 7 7.43 -16.32 -0.97
CA PRO A 7 8.34 -15.51 -0.15
C PRO A 7 9.57 -16.31 0.28
N SER A 8 10.76 -15.70 0.30
CA SER A 8 11.96 -16.34 0.84
C SER A 8 11.98 -16.31 2.37
N ALA A 9 12.69 -17.24 2.99
CA ALA A 9 12.85 -17.32 4.44
C ALA A 9 13.44 -16.04 5.04
N GLY A 10 14.55 -15.53 4.50
CA GLY A 10 15.17 -14.28 4.98
C GLY A 10 14.22 -13.07 4.91
N ARG A 11 13.32 -13.03 3.92
CA ARG A 11 12.31 -11.97 3.81
C ARG A 11 11.27 -12.07 4.92
N LEU A 12 10.73 -13.26 5.17
CA LEU A 12 9.77 -13.49 6.25
C LEU A 12 10.41 -13.16 7.61
N LEU A 13 11.68 -13.52 7.81
CA LEU A 13 12.45 -13.15 8.99
C LEU A 13 12.58 -11.63 9.16
N LYS A 14 12.87 -10.88 8.08
CA LYS A 14 12.93 -9.41 8.10
C LYS A 14 11.59 -8.78 8.47
N ARG A 15 10.47 -9.32 7.97
CA ARG A 15 9.11 -8.86 8.32
C ARG A 15 8.73 -9.20 9.78
N LEU A 16 9.28 -10.28 10.33
CA LEU A 16 9.07 -10.66 11.73
C LEU A 16 9.90 -9.80 12.71
N THR A 17 11.13 -9.45 12.35
CA THR A 17 12.10 -8.77 13.23
C THR A 17 11.88 -7.25 13.38
N THR A 18 11.12 -6.62 12.49
CA THR A 18 11.06 -5.14 12.36
C THR A 18 10.01 -4.46 13.23
N LEU A 19 10.10 -4.64 14.55
CA LEU A 19 9.21 -3.97 15.53
C LEU A 19 9.88 -3.53 16.84
N ALA A 20 11.20 -3.30 16.86
CA ALA A 20 11.78 -2.52 17.96
C ALA A 20 11.61 -1.01 17.67
N PRO A 21 11.14 -0.19 18.63
CA PRO A 21 11.20 1.25 18.48
C PRO A 21 12.68 1.69 18.44
N ASP A 22 13.05 2.51 17.44
CA ASP A 22 14.35 3.21 17.47
C ASP A 22 14.45 4.02 18.77
N SER A 23 15.67 4.10 19.30
CA SER A 23 16.11 4.69 20.58
C SER A 23 15.75 6.17 20.84
N ALA A 24 14.82 6.76 20.09
CA ALA A 24 14.28 8.10 20.33
C ALA A 24 13.43 8.20 21.62
N LEU A 25 13.15 7.07 22.29
CA LEU A 25 12.40 7.02 23.57
C LEU A 25 13.25 7.31 24.82
N GLU A 26 14.58 7.39 24.73
CA GLU A 26 15.44 7.71 25.90
C GLU A 26 15.16 9.09 26.51
N GLY A 27 14.56 10.02 25.74
CA GLY A 27 14.24 11.37 26.22
C GLY A 27 12.99 11.49 27.09
N LEU A 28 12.16 10.44 27.21
CA LEU A 28 10.82 10.53 27.84
C LEU A 28 10.64 9.72 29.13
N GLY A 29 11.68 9.05 29.64
CA GLY A 29 11.64 8.37 30.94
C GLY A 29 10.60 7.25 31.07
N LEU A 30 10.17 6.67 29.94
CA LEU A 30 9.30 5.49 29.91
C LEU A 30 10.15 4.21 29.97
N PRO A 31 9.64 3.13 30.59
CA PRO A 31 10.39 1.88 30.70
C PRO A 31 10.79 1.38 29.31
N GLU A 32 12.05 0.95 29.16
CA GLU A 32 12.54 0.24 27.99
C GLU A 32 11.52 -0.86 27.64
N ALA A 33 10.84 -0.72 26.50
CA ALA A 33 10.27 -1.87 25.85
C ALA A 33 11.48 -2.68 25.37
N ALA A 34 11.94 -3.60 26.23
CA ALA A 34 13.02 -4.51 25.92
C ALA A 34 12.76 -5.07 24.52
N ALA A 35 13.73 -4.93 23.61
CA ALA A 35 13.67 -5.57 22.31
C ALA A 35 13.51 -7.07 22.56
N ALA A 36 12.27 -7.55 22.50
CA ALA A 36 11.98 -8.96 22.65
C ALA A 36 12.69 -9.67 21.50
N ALA A 37 13.41 -10.75 21.80
CA ALA A 37 13.97 -11.61 20.77
C ALA A 37 12.86 -11.94 19.76
N PRO A 38 13.15 -11.99 18.44
CA PRO A 38 12.14 -12.15 17.37
C PRO A 38 11.14 -13.30 17.59
N MET A 39 11.54 -14.26 18.42
CA MET A 39 10.85 -15.50 18.71
C MET A 39 10.00 -15.55 19.97
N ALA A 40 10.31 -14.77 21.00
CA ALA A 40 9.43 -14.69 22.18
C ALA A 40 8.05 -14.09 21.81
N ASP A 41 8.00 -13.39 20.68
CA ASP A 41 6.84 -12.76 20.08
C ASP A 41 6.11 -13.67 19.06
N ALA A 42 6.74 -14.73 18.55
CA ALA A 42 6.20 -15.54 17.46
C ALA A 42 4.93 -16.32 17.84
N GLN A 43 4.89 -16.92 19.04
CA GLN A 43 3.66 -17.56 19.56
C GLN A 43 2.56 -16.52 19.85
N SER A 44 2.93 -15.33 20.31
CA SER A 44 1.97 -14.24 20.52
C SER A 44 1.35 -13.79 19.19
N ARG A 45 2.17 -13.66 18.14
CA ARG A 45 1.73 -13.35 16.78
C ARG A 45 0.80 -14.40 16.20
N LEU A 46 1.10 -15.68 16.38
CA LEU A 46 0.23 -16.77 15.94
C LEU A 46 -1.14 -16.69 16.62
N GLU A 47 -1.19 -16.45 17.93
CA GLU A 47 -2.43 -16.32 18.69
C GLU A 47 -3.25 -15.09 18.26
N VAL A 48 -2.59 -13.93 18.07
CA VAL A 48 -3.25 -12.72 17.56
C VAL A 48 -3.75 -12.93 16.13
N GLY A 49 -2.92 -13.50 15.26
CA GLY A 49 -3.24 -13.82 13.87
C GLY A 49 -4.43 -14.77 13.78
N ARG A 50 -4.43 -15.86 14.56
CA ARG A 50 -5.54 -16.83 14.68
C ARG A 50 -6.84 -16.12 15.05
N ARG A 51 -6.82 -15.30 16.11
CA ARG A 51 -8.01 -14.57 16.57
C ARG A 51 -8.57 -13.63 15.49
N ARG A 52 -7.69 -12.91 14.77
CA ARG A 52 -8.12 -12.01 13.70
C ARG A 52 -8.65 -12.76 12.49
N LEU A 53 -8.00 -13.85 12.07
CA LEU A 53 -8.45 -14.69 10.96
C LEU A 53 -9.82 -15.32 11.26
N LEU A 54 -10.04 -15.84 12.47
CA LEU A 54 -11.34 -16.35 12.90
C LEU A 54 -12.42 -15.25 12.90
N HIS A 55 -12.09 -14.06 13.40
CA HIS A 55 -13.02 -12.92 13.39
C HIS A 55 -13.43 -12.52 11.96
N LEU A 56 -12.48 -12.50 11.03
CA LEU A 56 -12.75 -12.22 9.62
C LEU A 56 -13.57 -13.36 8.96
N ALA A 57 -13.29 -14.62 9.31
CA ALA A 57 -13.98 -15.79 8.78
C ALA A 57 -15.45 -15.84 9.20
N ALA A 58 -15.78 -15.43 10.44
CA ALA A 58 -17.15 -15.36 10.92
C ALA A 58 -18.07 -14.45 10.09
N GLY A 59 -17.50 -13.48 9.36
CA GLY A 59 -18.22 -12.60 8.42
C GLY A 59 -18.22 -13.06 6.96
N THR A 60 -17.68 -14.24 6.66
CA THR A 60 -17.40 -14.70 5.29
C THR A 60 -17.97 -16.11 5.08
N SER A 61 -19.01 -16.25 4.27
CA SER A 61 -19.78 -17.50 4.09
C SER A 61 -18.98 -18.71 3.59
N ASP A 62 -17.78 -18.50 3.05
CA ASP A 62 -16.99 -19.52 2.35
C ASP A 62 -15.67 -19.88 3.06
N VAL A 63 -15.43 -19.35 4.28
CA VAL A 63 -14.21 -19.60 5.05
C VAL A 63 -14.61 -20.20 6.39
N ASP A 64 -14.26 -21.47 6.59
CA ASP A 64 -14.54 -22.19 7.83
C ASP A 64 -13.33 -22.19 8.79
N GLU A 65 -13.60 -22.56 10.04
CA GLU A 65 -12.58 -22.66 11.10
C GLU A 65 -11.47 -23.66 10.73
N ALA A 66 -11.81 -24.78 10.09
CA ALA A 66 -10.83 -25.77 9.64
C ALA A 66 -9.82 -25.20 8.63
N THR A 67 -10.24 -24.22 7.82
CA THR A 67 -9.33 -23.55 6.91
C THR A 67 -8.42 -22.56 7.63
N VAL A 68 -8.91 -21.86 8.65
CA VAL A 68 -8.07 -21.02 9.52
C VAL A 68 -7.06 -21.87 10.28
N ASP A 69 -7.46 -23.04 10.78
CA ASP A 69 -6.56 -23.95 11.51
C ASP A 69 -5.39 -24.42 10.64
N ARG A 70 -5.63 -24.72 9.36
CA ARG A 70 -4.56 -25.09 8.43
C ARG A 70 -3.57 -23.95 8.18
N ILE A 71 -4.06 -22.71 8.04
CA ILE A 71 -3.21 -21.51 7.91
C ILE A 71 -2.28 -21.40 9.12
N ILE A 72 -2.81 -21.58 10.31
CA ILE A 72 -2.04 -21.46 11.56
C ILE A 72 -1.01 -22.59 11.69
N GLN A 73 -1.37 -23.84 11.34
CA GLN A 73 -0.41 -24.96 11.37
C GLN A 73 0.74 -24.76 10.38
N ASP A 74 0.43 -24.31 9.16
CA ASP A 74 1.43 -23.96 8.15
C ASP A 74 2.35 -22.84 8.65
N ALA A 75 1.79 -21.82 9.32
CA ALA A 75 2.56 -20.71 9.91
C ALA A 75 3.48 -21.16 11.06
N GLU A 76 2.98 -22.04 11.94
CA GLU A 76 3.74 -22.62 13.05
C GLU A 76 4.96 -23.38 12.54
N GLU A 77 4.78 -24.23 11.53
CA GLU A 77 5.88 -25.01 10.96
C GLU A 77 6.90 -24.11 10.24
N ALA A 78 6.43 -23.06 9.56
CA ALA A 78 7.33 -22.07 8.96
C ALA A 78 8.18 -21.34 10.00
N LEU A 79 7.57 -20.89 11.11
CA LEU A 79 8.29 -20.24 12.21
C LEU A 79 9.32 -21.16 12.84
N ARG A 80 8.99 -22.44 13.03
CA ARG A 80 9.91 -23.45 13.55
C ARG A 80 11.14 -23.60 12.64
N LYS A 81 10.94 -23.70 11.33
CA LYS A 81 12.05 -23.80 10.36
C LYS A 81 12.89 -22.52 10.31
N LEU A 82 12.27 -21.35 10.44
CA LEU A 82 12.98 -20.07 10.50
C LEU A 82 13.83 -19.92 11.76
N ASP A 83 13.41 -20.48 12.88
CA ASP A 83 14.23 -20.56 14.09
C ASP A 83 15.45 -21.45 13.88
N ASP A 84 15.22 -22.67 13.38
CA ASP A 84 16.27 -23.67 13.20
C ASP A 84 17.32 -23.22 12.15
N ASP A 85 16.86 -22.73 11.00
CA ASP A 85 17.68 -22.54 9.80
C ASP A 85 17.85 -21.07 9.36
N GLY A 86 17.20 -20.13 10.04
CA GLY A 86 17.26 -18.70 9.73
C GLY A 86 16.85 -18.37 8.29
N GLU A 87 17.63 -17.51 7.63
CA GLU A 87 17.37 -17.11 6.23
C GLU A 87 17.51 -18.25 5.22
N ASN A 88 18.14 -19.37 5.61
CA ASN A 88 18.36 -20.55 4.77
C ASN A 88 17.23 -21.58 4.86
N ALA A 89 16.21 -21.33 5.68
CA ALA A 89 15.09 -22.24 5.85
C ALA A 89 14.40 -22.57 4.52
N VAL A 90 14.13 -23.86 4.30
CA VAL A 90 13.39 -24.35 3.13
C VAL A 90 11.91 -24.48 3.48
N LEU A 91 11.15 -23.48 3.07
CA LEU A 91 9.71 -23.42 3.33
C LEU A 91 8.92 -24.05 2.17
N THR A 92 7.86 -24.80 2.51
CA THR A 92 6.85 -25.19 1.55
C THR A 92 5.98 -23.98 1.17
N LYS A 93 5.19 -24.12 0.09
CA LYS A 93 4.23 -23.07 -0.29
C LYS A 93 3.20 -22.81 0.80
N GLY A 94 2.68 -23.88 1.40
CA GLY A 94 1.71 -23.78 2.51
C GLY A 94 2.30 -23.00 3.67
N GLU A 95 3.48 -23.41 4.14
CA GLU A 95 4.23 -22.76 5.24
C GLU A 95 4.49 -21.28 5.00
N ALA A 96 5.05 -20.92 3.84
CA ALA A 96 5.33 -19.52 3.51
C ALA A 96 4.05 -18.67 3.46
N PHE A 97 2.95 -19.22 2.94
CA PHE A 97 1.67 -18.52 2.86
C PHE A 97 0.92 -18.47 4.19
N GLY A 98 1.01 -19.52 5.01
CA GLY A 98 0.44 -19.56 6.35
C GLY A 98 1.06 -18.48 7.22
N LEU A 99 2.40 -18.43 7.24
CA LEU A 99 3.15 -17.43 8.00
C LEU A 99 2.84 -16.02 7.54
N GLU A 100 2.73 -15.81 6.24
CA GLU A 100 2.36 -14.50 5.73
C GLU A 100 0.94 -14.07 6.10
N ALA A 101 -0.04 -14.97 6.05
CA ALA A 101 -1.39 -14.65 6.50
C ALA A 101 -1.40 -14.26 7.99
N VAL A 102 -0.53 -14.87 8.79
CA VAL A 102 -0.30 -14.47 10.18
C VAL A 102 0.36 -13.10 10.25
N ILE A 103 1.41 -12.80 9.48
CA ILE A 103 2.07 -11.47 9.46
C ILE A 103 1.09 -10.37 9.03
N GLU A 104 0.26 -10.59 8.01
CA GLU A 104 -0.76 -9.61 7.60
C GLU A 104 -1.86 -9.43 8.68
N SER A 105 -2.07 -10.44 9.53
CA SER A 105 -3.11 -10.47 10.55
C SER A 105 -2.60 -10.17 11.97
N ASP A 106 -1.29 -10.19 12.23
CA ASP A 106 -0.69 -10.03 13.56
C ASP A 106 -0.81 -8.57 14.08
N GLY A 107 -1.15 -7.64 13.18
CA GLY A 107 -1.34 -6.23 13.48
C GLY A 107 -0.07 -5.39 13.40
N SER A 108 1.06 -5.96 12.96
CA SER A 108 2.30 -5.25 12.69
C SER A 108 2.19 -4.23 11.56
N ARG A 109 1.26 -4.41 10.60
CA ARG A 109 0.96 -3.48 9.50
C ARG A 109 -0.55 -3.20 9.43
N PRO A 110 -1.09 -2.40 10.36
CA PRO A 110 -2.52 -2.20 10.48
C PRO A 110 -3.07 -1.37 9.30
N VAL A 111 -4.17 -1.80 8.69
CA VAL A 111 -4.86 -1.03 7.65
C VAL A 111 -6.11 -0.39 8.25
N LEU A 112 -6.11 0.95 8.34
CA LEU A 112 -7.23 1.70 8.91
C LEU A 112 -8.06 2.34 7.81
N PHE A 113 -9.36 2.47 8.07
CA PHE A 113 -10.19 3.40 7.31
C PHE A 113 -9.79 4.84 7.66
N LEU A 114 -9.79 5.70 6.63
CA LEU A 114 -9.89 7.13 6.85
C LEU A 114 -11.38 7.49 6.93
N GLN A 115 -11.76 8.18 8.00
CA GLN A 115 -13.11 8.65 8.25
C GLN A 115 -13.06 10.08 8.78
N ASP A 116 -13.93 10.91 8.23
CA ASP A 116 -14.03 12.33 8.52
C ASP A 116 -12.66 13.03 8.38
N GLY A 117 -11.92 12.65 7.33
CA GLY A 117 -10.61 13.18 6.97
C GLY A 117 -9.43 12.68 7.82
N SER A 118 -9.63 11.71 8.71
CA SER A 118 -8.60 11.28 9.67
C SER A 118 -8.63 9.79 9.98
N ILE A 119 -7.58 9.28 10.61
CA ILE A 119 -7.56 7.95 11.23
C ILE A 119 -8.07 8.01 12.67
N ASN A 120 -8.64 6.90 13.16
CA ASN A 120 -9.02 6.72 14.55
C ASN A 120 -7.86 6.08 15.34
N LEU A 121 -7.23 6.84 16.24
CA LEU A 121 -6.10 6.35 17.07
C LEU A 121 -6.52 5.31 18.11
N ASP A 122 -7.83 5.23 18.42
CA ASP A 122 -8.41 4.25 19.33
C ASP A 122 -8.95 3.02 18.59
N ALA A 123 -8.69 2.91 17.28
CA ALA A 123 -9.07 1.74 16.50
C ALA A 123 -8.41 0.46 17.08
N PRO A 124 -9.15 -0.67 17.15
CA PRO A 124 -8.63 -1.94 17.68
C PRO A 124 -7.32 -2.38 17.01
N GLU A 125 -7.16 -2.08 15.71
CA GLU A 125 -5.98 -2.39 14.92
C GLU A 125 -4.70 -1.72 15.45
N LEU A 126 -4.82 -0.59 16.16
CA LEU A 126 -3.74 0.19 16.76
C LEU A 126 -3.50 -0.08 18.26
N GLN A 127 -4.30 -0.96 18.90
CA GLN A 127 -4.17 -1.25 20.33
C GLN A 127 -3.24 -2.44 20.64
N GLY A 128 -2.68 -3.10 19.63
CA GLY A 128 -1.75 -4.21 19.80
C GLY A 128 -0.34 -3.71 20.13
N SER A 129 0.45 -4.53 20.84
CA SER A 129 1.87 -4.25 21.11
C SER A 129 2.65 -3.98 19.81
N LEU A 130 2.38 -4.77 18.77
CA LEU A 130 3.01 -4.67 17.45
C LEU A 130 2.61 -3.45 16.64
N SER A 131 1.46 -2.82 16.95
CA SER A 131 1.01 -1.59 16.31
C SER A 131 1.25 -0.32 17.13
N ALA A 132 1.80 -0.45 18.34
CA ALA A 132 2.01 0.66 19.26
C ALA A 132 2.85 1.78 18.64
N ARG A 133 3.96 1.43 17.95
CA ARG A 133 4.79 2.40 17.21
C ARG A 133 3.95 3.25 16.27
N TRP A 134 3.13 2.60 15.44
CA TRP A 134 2.27 3.29 14.47
C TRP A 134 1.28 4.22 15.14
N LYS A 135 0.72 3.84 16.30
CA LYS A 135 -0.17 4.71 17.07
C LYS A 135 0.54 5.98 17.54
N TYR A 136 1.77 5.85 18.07
CA TYR A 136 2.54 7.00 18.55
C TYR A 136 2.95 7.94 17.41
N ASP A 137 3.50 7.39 16.32
CA ASP A 137 3.89 8.17 15.14
C ASP A 137 2.65 8.84 14.51
N ALA A 138 1.52 8.11 14.44
CA ALA A 138 0.26 8.65 13.94
C ALA A 138 -0.28 9.79 14.80
N ALA A 139 -0.21 9.66 16.13
CA ALA A 139 -0.62 10.70 17.05
C ALA A 139 0.23 11.97 16.88
N ARG A 140 1.55 11.80 16.68
CA ARG A 140 2.48 12.90 16.46
C ARG A 140 2.25 13.62 15.14
N PHE A 141 1.92 12.88 14.08
CA PHE A 141 1.82 13.39 12.71
C PHE A 141 0.39 13.49 12.18
N LEU A 142 -0.61 13.46 13.07
CA LEU A 142 -2.03 13.45 12.69
C LEU A 142 -2.43 14.64 11.80
N GLY A 143 -1.83 15.80 12.01
CA GLY A 143 -2.05 16.99 11.17
C GLY A 143 -1.60 16.79 9.72
N GLY A 144 -0.43 16.17 9.51
CA GLY A 144 0.07 15.82 8.18
C GLY A 144 -0.80 14.74 7.51
N ILE A 145 -1.16 13.70 8.27
CA ILE A 145 -2.06 12.63 7.80
C ILE A 145 -3.39 13.20 7.28
N LYS A 146 -3.98 14.17 7.99
CA LYS A 146 -5.21 14.85 7.55
C LYS A 146 -5.04 15.62 6.24
N LYS A 147 -3.93 16.34 6.07
CA LYS A 147 -3.63 17.06 4.81
C LYS A 147 -3.49 16.11 3.63
N VAL A 148 -2.77 15.00 3.83
CA VAL A 148 -2.62 13.95 2.82
C VAL A 148 -3.96 13.30 2.52
N ALA A 149 -4.71 12.90 3.54
CA ALA A 149 -6.03 12.28 3.38
C ALA A 149 -7.00 13.15 2.57
N ALA A 150 -6.99 14.47 2.78
CA ALA A 150 -7.81 15.40 2.00
C ALA A 150 -7.42 15.47 0.51
N SER A 151 -6.14 15.24 0.19
CA SER A 151 -5.58 15.46 -1.14
C SER A 151 -5.45 14.19 -1.99
N VAL A 152 -5.80 13.03 -1.42
CA VAL A 152 -5.77 11.73 -2.09
C VAL A 152 -7.20 11.27 -2.39
N GLY A 153 -7.46 10.93 -3.65
CA GLY A 153 -8.78 10.54 -4.15
C GLY A 153 -8.77 9.27 -5.00
N ALA A 154 -9.95 8.68 -5.17
CA ALA A 154 -10.16 7.49 -5.96
C ALA A 154 -10.35 7.86 -7.43
N VAL A 155 -9.58 7.26 -8.33
CA VAL A 155 -9.86 7.33 -9.76
C VAL A 155 -11.03 6.40 -10.06
N GLN A 156 -12.11 6.96 -10.60
CA GLN A 156 -13.37 6.24 -10.80
C GLN A 156 -14.03 6.52 -12.15
N LEU A 157 -14.91 5.59 -12.54
CA LEU A 157 -15.70 5.65 -13.77
C LEU A 157 -17.18 5.90 -13.44
N PRO A 158 -17.70 7.13 -13.63
CA PRO A 158 -19.09 7.46 -13.31
C PRO A 158 -20.11 6.60 -14.06
N ALA A 159 -19.83 6.31 -15.33
CA ALA A 159 -20.70 5.49 -16.19
C ALA A 159 -20.89 4.04 -15.68
N PHE A 160 -20.06 3.59 -14.74
CA PHE A 160 -20.11 2.23 -14.18
C PHE A 160 -20.42 2.25 -12.68
N GLY A 161 -21.29 3.17 -12.24
CA GLY A 161 -21.69 3.28 -10.84
C GLY A 161 -20.52 3.68 -9.95
N ASN A 162 -19.74 4.68 -10.38
CA ASN A 162 -18.56 5.19 -9.67
C ASN A 162 -17.52 4.09 -9.38
N LYS A 163 -17.34 3.15 -10.32
CA LYS A 163 -16.38 2.05 -10.17
C LYS A 163 -14.96 2.60 -10.03
N ARG A 164 -14.32 2.31 -8.90
CA ARG A 164 -12.94 2.71 -8.57
C ARG A 164 -11.94 1.72 -9.15
N PHE A 165 -10.85 2.23 -9.73
CA PHE A 165 -9.83 1.39 -10.37
C PHE A 165 -8.40 1.92 -10.20
N GLY A 166 -8.21 3.02 -9.49
CA GLY A 166 -6.91 3.54 -9.13
C GLY A 166 -7.00 4.63 -8.08
N THR A 167 -5.86 5.22 -7.75
CA THR A 167 -5.71 6.33 -6.83
C THR A 167 -4.99 7.48 -7.53
N ALA A 168 -5.34 8.71 -7.17
CA ALA A 168 -4.64 9.90 -7.61
C ALA A 168 -4.56 10.92 -6.47
N PHE A 169 -3.63 11.85 -6.55
CA PHE A 169 -3.52 12.92 -5.55
C PHE A 169 -3.01 14.23 -6.14
N VAL A 170 -3.37 15.34 -5.50
CA VAL A 170 -3.05 16.69 -5.99
C VAL A 170 -1.57 17.00 -5.74
N ILE A 171 -0.87 17.47 -6.79
CA ILE A 171 0.57 17.78 -6.73
C ILE A 171 0.89 19.26 -7.03
N ALA A 172 -0.05 19.95 -7.67
CA ALA A 172 0.01 21.37 -8.00
C ALA A 172 -1.43 21.88 -8.23
N PRO A 173 -1.68 23.20 -8.27
CA PRO A 173 -3.01 23.73 -8.56
C PRO A 173 -3.58 23.16 -9.86
N GLY A 174 -4.70 22.44 -9.76
CA GLY A 174 -5.38 21.84 -10.91
C GLY A 174 -4.68 20.61 -11.51
N LEU A 175 -3.65 20.06 -10.88
CA LEU A 175 -2.91 18.89 -11.37
C LEU A 175 -2.93 17.75 -10.34
N VAL A 176 -3.22 16.55 -10.82
CA VAL A 176 -3.09 15.31 -10.05
C VAL A 176 -2.05 14.40 -10.68
N VAL A 177 -1.43 13.55 -9.86
CA VAL A 177 -0.60 12.44 -10.31
C VAL A 177 -1.31 11.11 -10.06
N THR A 178 -1.11 10.16 -10.98
CA THR A 178 -1.48 8.75 -10.84
C THR A 178 -0.47 7.89 -11.60
N ASN A 179 -0.71 6.59 -11.72
CA ASN A 179 0.11 5.72 -12.57
C ASN A 179 -0.26 5.83 -14.05
N ARG A 180 0.71 5.60 -14.93
CA ARG A 180 0.47 5.50 -16.37
C ARG A 180 -0.47 4.34 -16.68
N HIS A 181 -0.31 3.19 -16.03
CA HIS A 181 -1.19 2.05 -16.32
C HIS A 181 -2.65 2.31 -15.92
N VAL A 182 -2.91 3.15 -14.90
CA VAL A 182 -4.26 3.60 -14.55
C VAL A 182 -4.84 4.43 -15.69
N LEU A 183 -4.07 5.36 -16.26
CA LEU A 183 -4.46 6.10 -17.47
C LEU A 183 -4.73 5.14 -18.66
N GLU A 184 -3.88 4.15 -18.89
CA GLU A 184 -4.03 3.17 -19.98
C GLU A 184 -5.29 2.28 -19.86
N GLU A 185 -5.87 2.16 -18.66
CA GLU A 185 -7.13 1.43 -18.48
C GLU A 185 -8.32 2.18 -19.08
N ALA A 186 -8.32 3.52 -18.97
CA ALA A 186 -9.47 4.36 -19.31
C ALA A 186 -9.23 5.29 -20.50
N ALA A 187 -8.01 5.40 -21.00
CA ALA A 187 -7.63 6.19 -22.16
C ALA A 187 -6.77 5.40 -23.14
N GLN A 188 -6.65 5.91 -24.36
CA GLN A 188 -5.81 5.35 -25.40
C GLN A 188 -5.06 6.44 -26.15
N LEU A 189 -3.86 6.10 -26.62
CA LEU A 189 -3.06 7.00 -27.42
C LEU A 189 -3.48 6.87 -28.90
N VAL A 190 -4.02 7.94 -29.48
CA VAL A 190 -4.43 8.02 -30.89
C VAL A 190 -3.67 9.15 -31.56
N ASN A 191 -2.84 8.82 -32.55
CA ASN A 191 -2.00 9.79 -33.27
C ASN A 191 -1.16 10.67 -32.33
N GLY A 192 -0.62 10.09 -31.26
CA GLY A 192 0.19 10.80 -30.26
C GLY A 192 -0.59 11.62 -29.23
N VAL A 193 -1.93 11.59 -29.28
CA VAL A 193 -2.80 12.32 -28.35
C VAL A 193 -3.59 11.33 -27.49
N TRP A 194 -3.62 11.56 -26.18
CA TRP A 194 -4.45 10.76 -25.27
C TRP A 194 -5.93 11.09 -25.45
N GLN A 195 -6.73 10.05 -25.68
CA GLN A 195 -8.17 10.15 -25.81
C GLN A 195 -8.83 9.24 -24.77
N TRP A 196 -9.71 9.81 -23.96
CA TRP A 196 -10.50 9.09 -22.97
C TRP A 196 -11.53 8.18 -23.64
N ARG A 197 -11.60 6.92 -23.22
CA ARG A 197 -12.64 5.96 -23.65
C ARG A 197 -13.95 6.17 -22.92
N TYR A 198 -13.87 6.69 -21.70
CA TYR A 198 -14.98 6.97 -20.80
C TYR A 198 -14.72 8.29 -20.07
N ALA A 199 -15.76 8.93 -19.53
CA ALA A 199 -15.55 9.95 -18.53
C ALA A 199 -14.86 9.33 -17.30
N VAL A 200 -13.83 10.00 -16.79
CA VAL A 200 -13.06 9.59 -15.61
C VAL A 200 -12.96 10.78 -14.67
N GLU A 201 -13.05 10.53 -13.39
CA GLU A 201 -12.91 11.55 -12.36
C GLU A 201 -12.11 11.02 -11.17
N VAL A 202 -11.65 11.95 -10.33
CA VAL A 202 -11.06 11.66 -9.02
C VAL A 202 -12.05 12.11 -7.94
N ASP A 203 -12.47 11.19 -7.07
CA ASP A 203 -13.26 11.49 -5.87
C ASP A 203 -12.34 11.59 -4.64
N PHE A 204 -12.17 12.79 -4.10
CA PHE A 204 -11.35 13.05 -2.91
C PHE A 204 -12.05 12.73 -1.59
N SER A 205 -13.34 12.41 -1.58
CA SER A 205 -14.02 11.99 -0.35
C SER A 205 -13.84 10.48 -0.15
N GLY A 206 -14.59 9.65 -0.87
CA GLY A 206 -14.44 8.20 -0.94
C GLY A 206 -14.24 7.41 0.37
N GLU A 207 -14.72 7.90 1.50
CA GLU A 207 -14.60 7.25 2.80
C GLU A 207 -15.69 6.20 3.04
N TYR A 208 -15.40 5.19 3.87
CA TYR A 208 -16.33 4.09 4.11
C TYR A 208 -17.60 4.57 4.82
N GLN A 209 -18.76 4.27 4.22
CA GLN A 209 -20.09 4.65 4.72
C GLN A 209 -20.23 6.17 4.96
N ARG A 210 -19.63 6.97 4.09
CA ARG A 210 -19.82 8.43 4.03
C ARG A 210 -20.38 8.81 2.65
N PRO A 211 -21.48 9.57 2.58
CA PRO A 211 -22.13 9.90 1.31
C PRO A 211 -21.55 11.14 0.62
N SER A 212 -20.56 11.81 1.23
CA SER A 212 -19.93 12.98 0.64
C SER A 212 -19.16 12.60 -0.63
N GLU A 213 -19.27 13.42 -1.66
CA GLU A 213 -18.52 13.29 -2.91
C GLU A 213 -17.75 14.60 -3.16
N SER A 214 -16.52 14.47 -3.64
CA SER A 214 -15.68 15.59 -4.06
C SER A 214 -15.00 15.20 -5.36
N CYS A 215 -15.78 15.25 -6.44
CA CYS A 215 -15.42 14.70 -7.75
C CYS A 215 -14.87 15.76 -8.71
N PHE A 216 -13.74 15.46 -9.32
CA PHE A 216 -13.08 16.31 -10.31
C PHE A 216 -12.79 15.52 -11.59
N PRO A 217 -13.36 15.90 -12.75
CA PRO A 217 -13.11 15.19 -14.01
C PRO A 217 -11.64 15.30 -14.45
N LEU A 218 -11.08 14.18 -14.90
CA LEU A 218 -9.75 14.11 -15.50
C LEU A 218 -9.79 14.59 -16.95
N GLY A 219 -8.90 15.52 -17.28
CA GLY A 219 -8.82 16.17 -18.58
C GLY A 219 -7.52 15.88 -19.32
N GLU A 220 -6.75 16.95 -19.58
CA GLU A 220 -5.51 16.90 -20.35
C GLU A 220 -4.42 16.09 -19.64
N VAL A 221 -3.76 15.18 -20.36
CA VAL A 221 -2.55 14.50 -19.88
C VAL A 221 -1.36 15.43 -20.11
N VAL A 222 -0.80 15.97 -19.01
CA VAL A 222 0.29 16.96 -19.03
C VAL A 222 1.65 16.28 -19.11
N PHE A 223 1.81 15.15 -18.44
CA PHE A 223 3.02 14.34 -18.46
C PHE A 223 2.65 12.87 -18.38
N VAL A 224 3.41 12.03 -19.06
CA VAL A 224 3.30 10.58 -18.94
C VAL A 224 4.68 9.97 -19.14
N GLY A 225 5.01 8.91 -18.40
CA GLY A 225 6.20 8.12 -18.71
C GLY A 225 6.17 7.65 -20.16
N PRO A 226 7.32 7.43 -20.83
CA PRO A 226 7.37 7.26 -22.29
C PRO A 226 6.90 5.87 -22.76
N ASP A 227 7.09 4.82 -21.95
CA ASP A 227 6.87 3.43 -22.35
C ASP A 227 5.55 2.84 -21.84
N PRO A 228 4.81 2.06 -22.67
CA PRO A 228 3.60 1.38 -22.23
C PRO A 228 3.88 0.34 -21.15
N ILE A 229 3.00 0.28 -20.14
CA ILE A 229 3.24 -0.56 -18.96
C ILE A 229 2.80 -2.01 -19.21
N ASN A 230 1.78 -2.22 -20.04
CA ASN A 230 1.29 -3.54 -20.43
C ASN A 230 0.94 -4.45 -19.23
N ARG A 231 0.56 -3.86 -18.08
CA ARG A 231 0.27 -4.56 -16.82
C ARG A 231 1.39 -5.50 -16.37
N ARG A 232 2.65 -5.10 -16.56
CA ARG A 232 3.84 -5.82 -16.10
C ARG A 232 4.73 -4.89 -15.30
N ILE A 233 5.31 -5.42 -14.23
CA ILE A 233 6.34 -4.72 -13.47
C ILE A 233 7.63 -4.76 -14.28
N ASN A 234 8.03 -3.60 -14.80
CA ASN A 234 9.31 -3.38 -15.47
C ASN A 234 9.96 -2.13 -14.88
N PHE A 235 11.06 -2.31 -14.15
CA PHE A 235 11.75 -1.22 -13.47
C PHE A 235 12.40 -0.19 -14.43
N SER A 236 12.47 -0.49 -15.72
CA SER A 236 12.92 0.48 -16.73
C SER A 236 11.82 1.44 -17.20
N ASN A 237 10.54 1.12 -16.95
CA ASN A 237 9.41 1.93 -17.38
C ASN A 237 8.98 2.89 -16.27
N LEU A 238 8.73 4.15 -16.62
CA LEU A 238 8.14 5.12 -15.71
C LEU A 238 6.62 4.98 -15.71
N ASP A 239 6.07 4.43 -14.62
CA ASP A 239 4.64 4.23 -14.44
C ASP A 239 3.99 5.42 -13.73
N LEU A 240 4.03 6.57 -14.40
CA LEU A 240 3.55 7.84 -13.87
C LEU A 240 2.78 8.61 -14.96
N ALA A 241 1.68 9.25 -14.57
CA ALA A 241 0.96 10.22 -15.37
C ALA A 241 0.56 11.43 -14.52
N VAL A 242 0.77 12.63 -15.04
CA VAL A 242 0.26 13.89 -14.47
C VAL A 242 -0.86 14.38 -15.36
N ILE A 243 -2.01 14.64 -14.76
CA ILE A 243 -3.26 14.92 -15.46
C ILE A 243 -3.87 16.19 -14.88
N ARG A 244 -4.33 17.08 -15.76
CA ARG A 244 -5.08 18.26 -15.39
C ARG A 244 -6.51 17.88 -15.03
N VAL A 245 -6.98 18.36 -13.90
CA VAL A 245 -8.38 18.23 -13.51
C VAL A 245 -9.20 19.45 -13.93
N SER A 246 -10.50 19.26 -14.04
CA SER A 246 -11.46 20.33 -14.33
C SER A 246 -12.56 20.38 -13.27
N GLY A 247 -13.49 21.32 -13.38
CA GLY A 247 -14.56 21.53 -12.41
C GLY A 247 -14.29 22.73 -11.50
N ASP A 248 -14.80 22.67 -10.27
CA ASP A 248 -14.69 23.77 -9.30
C ASP A 248 -13.33 23.77 -8.60
N LEU A 249 -12.31 24.25 -9.30
CA LEU A 249 -10.93 24.26 -8.82
C LEU A 249 -10.72 25.07 -7.53
N ALA A 250 -11.65 25.96 -7.17
CA ALA A 250 -11.59 26.66 -5.88
C ALA A 250 -11.80 25.71 -4.69
N ASN A 251 -12.48 24.59 -4.91
CA ASN A 251 -12.72 23.53 -3.93
C ASN A 251 -11.82 22.30 -4.13
N LEU A 252 -10.83 22.37 -5.04
CA LEU A 252 -9.84 21.31 -5.16
C LEU A 252 -8.98 21.26 -3.88
N PRO A 253 -8.68 20.07 -3.34
CA PRO A 253 -7.76 19.95 -2.21
C PRO A 253 -6.40 20.60 -2.48
N ALA A 254 -5.76 21.08 -1.40
CA ALA A 254 -4.46 21.70 -1.50
C ALA A 254 -3.41 20.70 -2.05
N PRO A 255 -2.47 21.15 -2.90
CA PRO A 255 -1.42 20.28 -3.42
C PRO A 255 -0.48 19.79 -2.32
N LEU A 256 -0.05 18.53 -2.43
CA LEU A 256 0.97 17.95 -1.57
C LEU A 256 2.37 18.31 -2.09
N SER A 257 3.31 18.51 -1.17
CA SER A 257 4.71 18.75 -1.52
C SER A 257 5.48 17.44 -1.63
N PHE A 258 6.37 17.37 -2.61
CA PHE A 258 7.30 16.27 -2.79
C PHE A 258 8.54 16.47 -1.92
N GLU A 259 9.08 15.36 -1.41
CA GLU A 259 10.41 15.35 -0.81
C GLU A 259 11.47 15.60 -1.90
N GLY A 260 12.39 16.54 -1.65
CA GLY A 260 13.43 16.92 -2.60
C GLY A 260 14.64 15.98 -2.64
N THR A 261 14.77 15.05 -1.69
CA THR A 261 15.94 14.17 -1.55
C THR A 261 15.58 12.69 -1.46
N VAL A 262 16.47 11.81 -1.93
CA VAL A 262 16.28 10.34 -1.80
C VAL A 262 16.58 9.83 -0.38
N ASP A 263 17.14 10.66 0.50
CA ASP A 263 17.61 10.24 1.83
C ASP A 263 16.47 9.75 2.73
N ARG A 264 15.24 10.25 2.55
CA ARG A 264 14.06 9.81 3.30
C ARG A 264 13.63 8.38 3.04
N VAL A 265 14.10 7.80 1.93
CA VAL A 265 13.79 6.41 1.55
C VAL A 265 15.05 5.56 1.44
N ALA A 266 16.20 6.08 1.90
CA ALA A 266 17.45 5.34 1.88
C ALA A 266 17.50 4.33 3.04
N VAL A 267 17.63 3.05 2.73
CA VAL A 267 17.93 2.00 3.71
C VAL A 267 19.44 1.96 3.92
N ARG A 268 19.91 2.23 5.15
CA ARG A 268 21.33 2.29 5.53
C ARG A 268 21.52 1.65 6.90
N ASP A 269 22.58 0.87 7.08
CA ASP A 269 22.97 0.28 8.37
C ASP A 269 21.77 -0.40 9.09
N ASP A 270 21.04 -1.23 8.34
CA ASP A 270 19.80 -1.92 8.76
C ASP A 270 18.62 -1.02 9.18
N ARG A 271 18.75 0.29 9.10
CA ARG A 271 17.67 1.25 9.35
C ARG A 271 16.73 1.30 8.16
N GLN A 272 15.47 0.96 8.41
CA GLN A 272 14.38 1.07 7.44
C GLN A 272 13.52 2.31 7.71
N PRO A 273 13.50 3.30 6.80
CA PRO A 273 12.65 4.48 6.94
C PRO A 273 11.16 4.13 7.06
N PRO A 274 10.44 4.71 8.03
CA PRO A 274 8.99 4.55 8.13
C PRO A 274 8.27 5.40 7.08
N ILE A 275 7.26 4.79 6.48
CA ILE A 275 6.35 5.43 5.52
C ILE A 275 4.90 5.10 5.89
N TYR A 276 3.97 5.79 5.26
CA TYR A 276 2.62 5.27 5.11
C TYR A 276 2.09 5.49 3.70
N VAL A 277 1.11 4.68 3.34
CA VAL A 277 0.40 4.72 2.07
C VAL A 277 -1.03 5.17 2.33
N VAL A 278 -1.50 6.15 1.55
CA VAL A 278 -2.92 6.51 1.47
C VAL A 278 -3.42 6.19 0.07
N GLY A 279 -4.50 5.42 0.01
CA GLY A 279 -5.10 5.04 -1.26
C GLY A 279 -6.37 4.23 -1.15
N PHE A 280 -6.79 3.69 -2.29
CA PHE A 280 -8.08 3.03 -2.46
C PHE A 280 -7.90 1.59 -2.94
N PRO A 281 -7.83 0.60 -2.04
CA PRO A 281 -7.90 -0.79 -2.46
C PRO A 281 -9.22 -1.02 -3.19
N ALA A 282 -9.19 -1.22 -4.49
CA ALA A 282 -10.34 -1.42 -5.35
C ALA A 282 -10.82 -2.87 -5.29
N GLN A 283 -12.10 -3.06 -5.57
CA GLN A 283 -12.63 -4.40 -5.78
C GLN A 283 -12.01 -4.97 -7.06
N PRO A 284 -11.49 -6.21 -7.06
CA PRO A 284 -10.96 -6.83 -8.27
C PRO A 284 -11.98 -6.77 -9.41
N LEU A 285 -11.52 -6.41 -10.62
CA LEU A 285 -12.32 -6.51 -11.84
C LEU A 285 -12.69 -7.98 -12.06
N LEU A 286 -13.92 -8.36 -11.69
CA LEU A 286 -14.49 -9.61 -12.14
C LEU A 286 -14.66 -9.53 -13.67
N GLU A 287 -13.95 -10.38 -14.41
CA GLU A 287 -14.19 -10.52 -15.85
C GLU A 287 -15.62 -11.06 -16.05
N PRO A 288 -16.46 -10.41 -16.88
CA PRO A 288 -17.76 -10.93 -17.24
C PRO A 288 -17.62 -12.35 -17.81
N GLY A 289 -18.25 -13.34 -17.17
CA GLY A 289 -18.14 -14.76 -17.54
C GLY A 289 -17.28 -15.62 -16.60
N LYS A 290 -16.52 -15.02 -15.67
CA LYS A 290 -15.89 -15.72 -14.53
C LYS A 290 -16.69 -15.47 -13.26
N ALA A 291 -17.91 -16.00 -13.22
CA ALA A 291 -18.74 -15.94 -12.02
C ALA A 291 -18.19 -16.88 -10.94
N GLY A 292 -17.56 -16.31 -9.92
CA GLY A 292 -17.86 -16.47 -8.48
C GLY A 292 -17.88 -17.85 -7.78
N ASN A 293 -17.94 -18.98 -8.47
CA ASN A 293 -18.14 -20.31 -7.87
C ASN A 293 -17.14 -21.39 -8.33
N ALA A 294 -16.02 -21.00 -8.96
CA ALA A 294 -14.95 -21.95 -9.22
C ALA A 294 -14.20 -22.25 -7.92
N ALA A 295 -13.90 -23.52 -7.65
CA ALA A 295 -12.98 -23.89 -6.58
C ALA A 295 -11.65 -23.15 -6.77
N PRO A 296 -10.97 -22.73 -5.68
CA PRO A 296 -9.70 -22.05 -5.80
C PRO A 296 -8.75 -22.86 -6.68
N ARG A 297 -8.01 -22.17 -7.54
CA ARG A 297 -6.99 -22.86 -8.34
C ARG A 297 -5.96 -23.47 -7.39
N ALA A 298 -5.54 -24.71 -7.68
CA ALA A 298 -4.52 -25.39 -6.89
C ALA A 298 -3.27 -24.48 -6.74
N GLY A 299 -2.90 -24.14 -5.50
CA GLY A 299 -1.82 -23.21 -5.16
C GLY A 299 -2.23 -21.75 -4.90
N HIS A 300 -3.53 -21.42 -4.95
CA HIS A 300 -4.11 -20.09 -4.69
C HIS A 300 -5.19 -20.13 -3.58
N GLU A 301 -5.30 -21.24 -2.85
CA GLU A 301 -6.38 -21.51 -1.90
C GLU A 301 -6.49 -20.43 -0.81
N TYR A 302 -5.37 -19.93 -0.31
CA TYR A 302 -5.35 -18.90 0.75
C TYR A 302 -5.48 -17.45 0.21
N GLU A 303 -5.18 -17.21 -1.07
CA GLU A 303 -5.27 -15.89 -1.71
C GLU A 303 -6.73 -15.46 -1.88
N GLU A 304 -7.55 -16.36 -2.41
CA GLU A 304 -8.99 -16.12 -2.58
C GLU A 304 -9.70 -16.00 -1.23
N ILE A 305 -9.16 -16.63 -0.18
CA ILE A 305 -9.66 -16.54 1.19
C ILE A 305 -9.39 -15.15 1.77
N LEU A 306 -8.16 -14.63 1.69
CA LEU A 306 -7.85 -13.27 2.16
C LEU A 306 -8.66 -12.22 1.39
N GLU A 307 -8.78 -12.34 0.07
CA GLU A 307 -9.65 -11.46 -0.71
C GLU A 307 -11.12 -11.51 -0.24
N LYS A 308 -11.64 -12.71 0.05
CA LYS A 308 -12.99 -12.88 0.61
C LYS A 308 -13.12 -12.31 2.03
N LEU A 309 -12.10 -12.44 2.88
CA LEU A 309 -12.07 -11.87 4.23
C LEU A 309 -12.12 -10.32 4.21
N TYR A 310 -11.60 -9.70 3.15
CA TYR A 310 -11.62 -8.23 2.97
C TYR A 310 -12.71 -7.73 2.00
N LYS A 311 -13.50 -8.63 1.36
CA LYS A 311 -14.46 -8.32 0.27
C LYS A 311 -15.46 -7.20 0.54
N ASN A 312 -15.96 -7.09 1.76
CA ASN A 312 -17.01 -6.11 2.10
C ASN A 312 -16.47 -4.72 2.47
N ARG A 313 -15.16 -4.47 2.29
CA ARG A 313 -14.49 -3.24 2.72
C ARG A 313 -13.61 -2.59 1.64
N PHE A 314 -13.77 -3.02 0.39
CA PHE A 314 -13.08 -2.47 -0.78
C PHE A 314 -13.66 -1.12 -1.21
N GLY A 315 -12.88 -0.44 -2.05
CA GLY A 315 -13.24 0.82 -2.66
C GLY A 315 -13.28 1.99 -1.69
N SER A 316 -12.83 1.85 -0.45
CA SER A 316 -12.84 2.95 0.53
C SER A 316 -11.43 3.41 0.85
N LYS A 317 -11.26 4.71 1.12
CA LYS A 317 -9.97 5.32 1.45
C LYS A 317 -9.34 4.66 2.68
N ARG A 318 -8.07 4.26 2.56
CA ARG A 318 -7.30 3.61 3.62
C ARG A 318 -6.01 4.35 3.93
N TRP A 319 -5.57 4.16 5.16
CA TRP A 319 -4.22 4.47 5.62
C TRP A 319 -3.53 3.17 6.03
N ALA A 320 -2.33 2.93 5.49
CA ALA A 320 -1.54 1.73 5.75
C ALA A 320 -0.07 2.12 5.99
N PRO A 321 0.44 2.01 7.23
CA PRO A 321 1.83 2.28 7.53
C PRO A 321 2.72 1.11 7.13
N GLY A 322 4.01 1.38 6.95
CA GLY A 322 5.02 0.36 6.68
C GLY A 322 6.42 0.92 6.71
N LEU A 323 7.36 0.10 6.26
CA LEU A 323 8.78 0.39 6.20
C LEU A 323 9.27 0.25 4.76
N VAL A 324 10.25 1.07 4.40
CA VAL A 324 11.02 0.87 3.17
C VAL A 324 11.92 -0.34 3.34
N GLU A 325 11.85 -1.29 2.42
CA GLU A 325 12.66 -2.52 2.44
C GLU A 325 13.94 -2.40 1.61
N ALA A 326 13.88 -1.63 0.52
CA ALA A 326 15.00 -1.23 -0.32
C ALA A 326 14.72 0.17 -0.89
N GLY A 327 15.69 1.08 -0.79
CA GLY A 327 15.62 2.41 -1.37
C GLY A 327 16.01 2.44 -2.86
N ALA A 328 16.00 3.66 -3.41
CA ALA A 328 16.39 3.94 -4.79
C ALA A 328 17.74 3.30 -5.17
N GLY A 329 17.74 2.46 -6.22
CA GLY A 329 18.94 1.79 -6.74
C GLY A 329 19.43 0.60 -5.93
N GLN A 330 18.71 0.18 -4.88
CA GLN A 330 19.06 -1.02 -4.09
C GLN A 330 18.35 -2.29 -4.59
N LEU A 331 17.35 -2.16 -5.45
CA LEU A 331 16.65 -3.28 -6.06
C LEU A 331 17.38 -3.81 -7.30
N ALA A 332 17.45 -5.14 -7.42
CA ALA A 332 17.96 -5.78 -8.62
C ALA A 332 17.14 -5.37 -9.85
N GLY A 333 17.80 -4.79 -10.85
CA GLY A 333 17.15 -4.30 -12.07
C GLY A 333 16.70 -2.83 -12.04
N ASP A 334 16.79 -2.13 -10.89
CA ASP A 334 16.54 -0.69 -10.80
C ASP A 334 17.76 0.11 -11.28
N THR A 335 18.07 0.00 -12.57
CA THR A 335 19.21 0.69 -13.19
C THR A 335 19.05 2.21 -13.24
N ARG A 336 17.81 2.70 -13.15
CA ARG A 336 17.46 4.12 -13.14
C ARG A 336 17.53 4.74 -11.74
N LYS A 337 17.64 3.92 -10.69
CA LYS A 337 17.71 4.34 -9.28
C LYS A 337 16.53 5.20 -8.86
N TRP A 338 15.33 4.79 -9.25
CA TRP A 338 14.11 5.56 -9.08
C TRP A 338 12.97 4.75 -8.45
N ILE A 339 13.25 3.53 -7.99
CA ILE A 339 12.26 2.65 -7.38
C ILE A 339 12.71 2.31 -5.97
N MET A 340 11.76 2.34 -5.04
CA MET A 340 11.90 1.73 -3.72
C MET A 340 10.92 0.57 -3.58
N SER A 341 11.23 -0.36 -2.67
CA SER A 341 10.27 -1.33 -2.18
C SER A 341 9.85 -1.07 -0.73
N HIS A 342 8.64 -1.48 -0.39
CA HIS A 342 8.07 -1.28 0.94
C HIS A 342 7.11 -2.41 1.35
N ASP A 343 6.84 -2.51 2.64
CA ASP A 343 6.01 -3.57 3.23
C ASP A 343 4.61 -3.13 3.70
N ALA A 344 4.23 -1.86 3.48
CA ALA A 344 2.88 -1.39 3.78
C ALA A 344 1.83 -2.23 3.06
N SER A 345 0.77 -2.66 3.76
CA SER A 345 -0.25 -3.56 3.21
C SER A 345 -1.09 -2.86 2.13
N THR A 346 -0.98 -3.34 0.89
CA THR A 346 -1.73 -2.86 -0.28
C THR A 346 -2.44 -3.99 -1.01
N LEU A 347 -3.55 -3.69 -1.66
CA LEU A 347 -4.30 -4.58 -2.56
C LEU A 347 -4.48 -3.94 -3.93
N GLY A 348 -5.04 -4.69 -4.90
CA GLY A 348 -5.43 -4.13 -6.21
C GLY A 348 -6.23 -2.83 -6.03
N GLY A 349 -6.01 -1.83 -6.91
CA GLY A 349 -6.56 -0.47 -6.80
C GLY A 349 -5.71 0.55 -6.03
N ASN A 350 -4.71 0.10 -5.25
CA ASN A 350 -3.72 1.02 -4.67
C ASN A 350 -2.75 1.61 -5.71
N SER A 351 -2.82 1.22 -6.98
CA SER A 351 -2.08 1.88 -8.05
C SER A 351 -2.32 3.40 -8.03
N GLY A 352 -1.25 4.17 -7.90
CA GLY A 352 -1.24 5.63 -7.82
C GLY A 352 -1.36 6.15 -6.39
N SER A 353 -1.33 5.27 -5.39
CA SER A 353 -1.40 5.67 -3.98
C SER A 353 -0.23 6.55 -3.59
N CYS A 354 -0.54 7.50 -2.71
CA CYS A 354 0.42 8.44 -2.19
C CYS A 354 1.26 7.76 -1.11
N VAL A 355 2.58 7.68 -1.31
CA VAL A 355 3.53 7.18 -0.33
C VAL A 355 4.20 8.36 0.35
N VAL A 356 4.09 8.43 1.67
CA VAL A 356 4.46 9.61 2.47
C VAL A 356 5.51 9.24 3.50
N ASP A 357 6.48 10.13 3.71
CA ASP A 357 7.42 10.04 4.82
C ASP A 357 6.64 9.99 6.15
N PHE A 358 6.99 9.02 7.00
CA PHE A 358 6.41 8.89 8.33
C PHE A 358 7.46 9.03 9.43
N GLY A 359 8.57 9.72 9.13
CA GLY A 359 9.65 9.99 10.06
C GLY A 359 9.64 11.42 10.62
N GLU A 360 9.03 12.39 9.93
CA GLU A 360 9.12 13.82 10.30
C GLU A 360 7.81 14.58 10.49
N THR A 361 7.08 14.87 9.42
CA THR A 361 5.86 15.70 9.49
C THR A 361 4.61 14.91 9.13
N GLY A 362 4.78 13.75 8.50
CA GLY A 362 3.69 12.96 7.94
C GLY A 362 2.95 13.69 6.82
N GLU A 363 3.61 14.55 6.05
CA GLU A 363 2.94 15.30 4.97
C GLU A 363 3.69 15.29 3.63
N ARG A 364 4.98 14.95 3.62
CA ARG A 364 5.82 14.98 2.41
C ARG A 364 5.70 13.68 1.64
N VAL A 365 5.35 13.80 0.37
CA VAL A 365 5.27 12.65 -0.54
C VAL A 365 6.69 12.21 -0.89
N VAL A 366 7.00 10.94 -0.67
CA VAL A 366 8.28 10.33 -1.02
C VAL A 366 8.16 9.38 -2.21
N GLY A 367 6.94 8.93 -2.55
CA GLY A 367 6.74 8.07 -3.70
C GLY A 367 5.31 7.94 -4.20
N VAL A 368 5.19 7.31 -5.37
CA VAL A 368 3.92 6.90 -5.98
C VAL A 368 3.91 5.39 -6.12
N HIS A 369 3.04 4.72 -5.37
CA HIS A 369 2.90 3.26 -5.46
C HIS A 369 2.41 2.86 -6.85
N PHE A 370 3.05 1.89 -7.50
CA PHE A 370 2.67 1.45 -8.86
C PHE A 370 2.37 -0.04 -8.98
N GLY A 371 2.61 -0.81 -7.93
CA GLY A 371 2.22 -2.20 -7.88
C GLY A 371 3.04 -2.95 -6.85
N GLY A 372 2.83 -4.25 -6.81
CA GLY A 372 3.61 -5.14 -5.97
C GLY A 372 3.69 -6.50 -6.61
N ARG A 373 4.67 -7.27 -6.17
CA ARG A 373 4.56 -8.71 -6.27
C ARG A 373 3.76 -9.12 -5.04
N PRO A 374 2.57 -9.70 -5.18
CA PRO A 374 1.83 -10.17 -4.02
C PRO A 374 2.74 -11.09 -3.24
N ARG A 375 2.92 -10.82 -1.94
CA ARG A 375 3.75 -11.62 -1.02
C ARG A 375 5.27 -11.54 -1.22
N VAL A 376 5.59 -11.06 -2.41
CA VAL A 376 6.71 -10.22 -2.81
C VAL A 376 6.91 -9.01 -1.90
N GLU A 377 7.17 -7.89 -2.53
CA GLU A 377 7.16 -6.55 -1.96
C GLU A 377 6.23 -5.64 -2.77
N ASN A 378 5.93 -4.48 -2.20
CA ASN A 378 5.29 -3.39 -2.93
C ASN A 378 6.34 -2.44 -3.47
N TYR A 379 6.07 -1.80 -4.60
CA TYR A 379 6.98 -0.90 -5.30
C TYR A 379 6.37 0.48 -5.47
N ALA A 380 7.22 1.49 -5.35
CA ALA A 380 6.88 2.87 -5.62
C ALA A 380 7.98 3.57 -6.40
N HIS A 381 7.60 4.49 -7.28
CA HIS A 381 8.54 5.43 -7.87
C HIS A 381 8.91 6.49 -6.83
N VAL A 382 10.21 6.71 -6.61
CA VAL A 382 10.74 7.69 -5.65
C VAL A 382 10.66 9.09 -6.26
N VAL A 383 9.85 9.99 -5.72
CA VAL A 383 9.58 11.29 -6.37
C VAL A 383 10.83 12.16 -6.51
N ALA A 384 11.73 12.14 -5.52
CA ALA A 384 12.99 12.88 -5.56
C ALA A 384 13.89 12.46 -6.74
N ALA A 385 13.86 11.18 -7.12
CA ALA A 385 14.60 10.67 -8.28
C ALA A 385 13.98 11.06 -9.62
N LEU A 386 12.72 11.51 -9.62
CA LEU A 386 11.98 11.97 -10.80
C LEU A 386 12.04 13.49 -10.99
N ARG A 387 12.75 14.22 -10.12
CA ARG A 387 12.76 15.68 -10.11
C ARG A 387 13.09 16.29 -11.46
N GLU A 388 14.14 15.84 -12.13
CA GLU A 388 14.50 16.33 -13.47
C GLU A 388 13.38 16.14 -14.51
N SER A 389 12.57 15.08 -14.38
CA SER A 389 11.45 14.80 -15.29
C SER A 389 10.21 15.64 -14.98
N LEU A 390 10.08 16.14 -13.75
CA LEU A 390 8.88 16.83 -13.25
C LEU A 390 9.09 18.33 -13.01
N ASP A 391 10.33 18.81 -12.93
CA ASP A 391 10.68 20.22 -12.66
C ASP A 391 10.15 21.19 -13.73
N ALA A 392 9.90 20.71 -14.96
CA ALA A 392 9.29 21.51 -16.01
C ALA A 392 7.78 21.76 -15.80
N ILE A 393 7.14 21.04 -14.88
CA ILE A 393 5.71 21.18 -14.57
C ILE A 393 5.56 22.27 -13.50
N GLU A 394 4.99 23.41 -13.90
CA GLU A 394 4.79 24.55 -13.01
C GLU A 394 3.91 24.22 -11.80
N GLY A 395 4.28 24.74 -10.63
CA GLY A 395 3.49 24.66 -9.40
C GLY A 395 3.73 23.42 -8.55
N ILE A 396 4.55 22.46 -8.99
CA ILE A 396 5.00 21.36 -8.12
C ILE A 396 5.92 21.94 -7.03
N SER A 397 5.59 21.65 -5.78
CA SER A 397 6.36 22.06 -4.61
C SER A 397 7.32 20.95 -4.18
N TRP A 398 8.58 21.31 -3.95
CA TRP A 398 9.63 20.43 -3.43
C TRP A 398 10.11 20.96 -2.08
N ALA A 399 10.17 20.09 -1.08
CA ALA A 399 10.64 20.40 0.27
C ALA A 399 12.15 20.16 0.44
#